data_AF-A0A7U9KW58-F1
#
_entry.id   AF-A0A7U9KW58-F1
#
_cell.length_a   1.000
_cell.length_b   1.000
_cell.length_c   1.000
_cell.angle_alpha   90.00
_cell.angle_beta   90.00
_cell.angle_gamma   90.00
#
_symmetry.space_group_name_H-M   'P 1'
#
loop_
_entity.id
_entity.type
_entity.pdbx_description
1 polymer ?
#
loop_
_entity_poly.entity_id
_entity_poly.type
_entity_poly.pdbx_seq_one_letter_code
_entity_poly.pdbx_strand_id
1 'polypeptide(L)'
;MENPARALLPAAEFLAVSDTIATGNRGMPRLTAERILVQALAFVATAARYRGAAIAPSRVVDEGWHALILHTKSYAALCDRLGGFVHHYPQPPEPRRQPQTVIDRTTALMGEAGFVVDGELWRTPAEELVVVAADCGHTPPSSVPRRKKAACPGH
;
A
#
# COMPACT_ATOMS: atom_id res chain seq x y z
N MET A 1 -5.75 -21.33 -1.97
CA MET A 1 -5.51 -20.85 -3.35
C MET A 1 -4.38 -19.84 -3.28
N GLU A 2 -3.42 -19.94 -4.19
CA GLU A 2 -2.33 -18.97 -4.31
C GLU A 2 -2.90 -17.63 -4.82
N ASN A 3 -2.50 -16.51 -4.21
CA ASN A 3 -2.96 -15.18 -4.63
C ASN A 3 -2.31 -14.83 -5.98
N PRO A 4 -3.09 -14.51 -7.05
CA PRO A 4 -2.54 -14.23 -8.38
C PRO A 4 -1.55 -13.07 -8.41
N ALA A 5 -1.59 -12.17 -7.42
CA ALA A 5 -0.61 -11.09 -7.28
C ALA A 5 0.83 -11.59 -7.17
N ARG A 6 1.07 -12.81 -6.65
CA ARG A 6 2.41 -13.41 -6.58
C ARG A 6 3.10 -13.48 -7.94
N ALA A 7 2.34 -13.71 -9.01
CA ALA A 7 2.87 -13.84 -10.36
C ALA A 7 3.14 -12.51 -11.06
N LEU A 8 2.82 -11.36 -10.44
CA LEU A 8 3.04 -10.04 -11.03
C LEU A 8 4.52 -9.66 -11.13
N LEU A 9 5.39 -10.35 -10.39
CA LEU A 9 6.85 -10.26 -10.51
C LEU A 9 7.47 -11.61 -10.90
N PRO A 10 8.54 -11.60 -11.71
CA PRO A 10 9.40 -12.76 -11.89
C PRO A 10 9.92 -13.27 -10.54
N ALA A 11 10.15 -14.58 -10.42
CA ALA A 11 10.51 -15.20 -9.15
C ALA A 11 11.77 -14.57 -8.50
N ALA A 12 12.80 -14.29 -9.29
CA ALA A 12 14.03 -13.66 -8.78
C ALA A 12 13.78 -12.25 -8.22
N GLU A 13 12.98 -11.44 -8.91
CA GLU A 13 12.62 -10.09 -8.45
C GLU A 13 11.77 -10.13 -7.19
N PHE A 14 10.81 -11.07 -7.13
CA PHE A 14 9.99 -11.27 -5.94
C PHE A 14 10.86 -11.59 -4.71
N LEU A 15 11.82 -12.52 -4.85
CA LEU A 15 12.72 -12.89 -3.77
C LEU A 15 13.58 -11.70 -3.31
N ALA A 16 14.13 -10.92 -4.25
CA ALA A 16 14.96 -9.76 -3.94
C ALA A 16 14.17 -8.66 -3.18
N VAL A 17 12.92 -8.40 -3.59
CA VAL A 17 12.06 -7.43 -2.90
C VAL A 17 11.66 -7.95 -1.52
N SER A 18 11.31 -9.24 -1.38
CA SER A 18 11.02 -9.85 -0.08
C SER A 18 12.22 -9.79 0.88
N ASP A 19 13.44 -10.01 0.38
CA ASP A 19 14.65 -9.90 1.20
C ASP A 19 14.90 -8.46 1.66
N THR A 20 14.50 -7.47 0.84
CA THR A 20 14.55 -6.05 1.21
C THR A 20 13.58 -5.74 2.36
N ILE A 21 12.35 -6.24 2.29
CA ILE A 21 11.35 -6.12 3.37
C ILE A 21 11.90 -6.77 4.66
N ALA A 22 12.40 -8.01 4.57
CA ALA A 22 12.92 -8.72 5.75
C ALA A 22 14.14 -8.01 6.37
N THR A 23 15.05 -7.48 5.55
CA THR A 23 16.24 -6.77 6.02
C THR A 23 15.90 -5.43 6.67
N GLY A 24 14.92 -4.70 6.12
CA GLY A 24 14.43 -3.45 6.69
C GLY A 24 13.69 -3.62 8.03
N ASN A 25 13.21 -4.83 8.32
CA ASN A 25 12.38 -5.13 9.49
C ASN A 25 13.02 -6.23 10.34
N ARG A 26 13.90 -5.84 11.26
CA ARG A 26 14.70 -6.76 12.08
C ARG A 26 13.84 -7.81 12.78
N GLY A 27 14.11 -9.09 12.50
CA GLY A 27 13.43 -10.24 13.10
C GLY A 27 12.15 -10.67 12.38
N MET A 28 11.77 -10.00 11.29
CA MET A 28 10.63 -10.42 10.46
C MET A 28 10.93 -11.76 9.75
N PRO A 29 10.07 -12.78 9.89
CA PRO A 29 10.21 -14.02 9.14
C PRO A 29 10.05 -13.78 7.64
N ARG A 30 10.83 -14.52 6.82
CA ARG A 30 10.77 -14.41 5.36
C ARG A 30 9.37 -14.65 4.80
N LEU A 31 8.65 -15.64 5.33
CA LEU A 31 7.26 -15.91 4.92
C LEU A 31 6.34 -14.70 5.18
N THR A 32 6.56 -13.94 6.25
CA THR A 32 5.81 -12.71 6.52
C THR A 32 6.15 -11.63 5.50
N ALA A 33 7.43 -11.45 5.17
CA ALA A 33 7.87 -10.51 4.13
C ALA A 33 7.28 -10.86 2.75
N GLU A 34 7.19 -12.14 2.41
CA GLU A 34 6.55 -12.61 1.18
C GLU A 34 5.04 -12.34 1.18
N ARG A 35 4.34 -12.57 2.31
CA ARG A 35 2.91 -12.21 2.44
C ARG A 35 2.68 -10.72 2.27
N ILE A 36 3.53 -9.88 2.87
CA ILE A 36 3.50 -8.42 2.72
C ILE A 36 3.68 -8.02 1.25
N LEU A 37 4.69 -8.58 0.57
CA LEU A 37 4.93 -8.29 -0.84
C LEU A 37 3.75 -8.68 -1.74
N VAL A 38 3.13 -9.85 -1.49
CA VAL A 38 1.94 -10.27 -2.23
C VAL A 38 0.78 -9.28 -2.07
N GLN A 39 0.52 -8.80 -0.86
CA GLN A 39 -0.52 -7.81 -0.63
C GLN A 39 -0.18 -6.44 -1.25
N ALA A 40 1.10 -6.04 -1.23
CA ALA A 40 1.55 -4.80 -1.88
C ALA A 40 1.40 -4.86 -3.41
N LEU A 41 1.75 -5.99 -4.04
CA LEU A 41 1.55 -6.21 -5.47
C LEU A 41 0.06 -6.16 -5.85
N ALA A 42 -0.79 -6.80 -5.04
CA ALA A 42 -2.24 -6.74 -5.21
C ALA A 42 -2.75 -5.29 -5.10
N PHE A 43 -2.30 -4.54 -4.09
CA PHE A 43 -2.66 -3.14 -3.92
C PHE A 43 -2.25 -2.28 -5.13
N VAL A 44 -1.01 -2.39 -5.61
CA VAL A 44 -0.53 -1.61 -6.77
C VAL A 44 -1.33 -1.96 -8.02
N ALA A 45 -1.63 -3.24 -8.25
CA ALA A 45 -2.48 -3.66 -9.36
C ALA A 45 -3.91 -3.11 -9.25
N THR A 46 -4.49 -3.12 -8.06
CA THR A 46 -5.81 -2.50 -7.78
C THR A 46 -5.78 -0.99 -8.02
N ALA A 47 -4.75 -0.28 -7.55
CA ALA A 47 -4.60 1.16 -7.76
C ALA A 47 -4.43 1.52 -9.25
N ALA A 48 -3.72 0.68 -10.02
CA ALA A 48 -3.59 0.85 -11.46
C ALA A 48 -4.91 0.59 -12.20
N ARG A 49 -5.71 -0.39 -11.75
CA ARG A 49 -7.02 -0.73 -12.34
C ARG A 49 -8.09 0.33 -12.06
N TYR A 50 -8.17 0.80 -10.82
CA TYR A 50 -9.18 1.76 -10.36
C TYR A 50 -8.58 3.17 -10.23
N ARG A 51 -8.08 3.71 -11.34
CA ARG A 51 -7.46 5.04 -11.36
C ARG A 51 -8.42 6.10 -10.83
N GLY A 52 -7.98 6.87 -9.85
CA GLY A 52 -8.78 7.91 -9.19
C GLY A 52 -9.57 7.46 -7.96
N ALA A 53 -9.58 6.16 -7.63
CA ALA A 53 -10.14 5.70 -6.37
C ALA A 53 -9.29 6.23 -5.19
N ALA A 54 -9.95 6.77 -4.18
CA ALA A 54 -9.31 7.15 -2.92
C ALA A 54 -9.10 5.90 -2.05
N ILE A 55 -8.01 5.18 -2.34
CA ILE A 55 -7.56 3.98 -1.63
C ILE A 55 -6.16 4.19 -1.06
N ALA A 56 -5.82 3.40 -0.05
CA ALA A 56 -4.52 3.42 0.61
C ALA A 56 -4.22 2.05 1.21
N PRO A 57 -2.94 1.62 1.25
CA PRO A 57 -2.58 0.40 1.96
C PRO A 57 -2.69 0.60 3.48
N SER A 58 -2.74 -0.51 4.23
CA SER A 58 -2.40 -0.50 5.66
C SER A 58 -0.91 -0.16 5.83
N ARG A 59 -0.49 0.19 7.05
CA ARG A 59 0.93 0.47 7.35
C ARG A 59 1.82 -0.73 7.02
N VAL A 60 1.36 -1.93 7.36
CA VAL A 60 2.11 -3.18 7.09
C VAL A 60 2.24 -3.46 5.60
N VAL A 61 1.19 -3.22 4.80
CA VAL A 61 1.25 -3.43 3.34
C VAL A 61 2.05 -2.33 2.64
N ASP A 62 2.03 -1.11 3.18
CA ASP A 62 2.82 0.01 2.66
C ASP A 62 4.33 -0.25 2.72
N GLU A 63 4.81 -0.97 3.73
CA GLU A 63 6.20 -1.45 3.80
C GLU A 63 6.60 -2.23 2.53
N GLY A 64 5.70 -3.10 2.03
CA GLY A 64 5.94 -3.83 0.80
C GLY A 64 5.93 -2.93 -0.44
N TRP A 65 5.12 -1.89 -0.45
CA TRP A 65 5.10 -0.91 -1.55
C TRP A 65 6.36 -0.04 -1.55
N HIS A 66 6.84 0.38 -0.38
CA HIS A 66 8.15 1.03 -0.26
C HIS A 66 9.27 0.14 -0.79
N ALA A 67 9.30 -1.13 -0.40
CA ALA A 67 10.30 -2.06 -0.90
C ALA A 67 10.23 -2.20 -2.44
N LEU A 68 9.04 -2.26 -3.03
CA LEU A 68 8.89 -2.23 -4.50
C LEU A 68 9.53 -0.97 -5.09
N ILE A 69 9.24 0.21 -4.55
CA ILE A 69 9.75 1.49 -5.06
C ILE A 69 11.29 1.57 -4.99
N LEU A 70 11.92 0.97 -3.98
CA LEU A 70 13.39 0.87 -3.89
C LEU A 70 13.98 0.04 -5.05
N HIS A 71 13.23 -0.93 -5.57
CA HIS A 71 13.59 -1.72 -6.76
C HIS A 71 13.06 -1.04 -8.03
N THR A 72 13.52 0.19 -8.28
CA THR A 72 12.96 1.11 -9.28
C THR A 72 12.78 0.52 -10.67
N LYS A 73 13.72 -0.30 -11.17
CA LYS A 73 13.61 -0.97 -12.47
C LYS A 73 12.44 -1.97 -12.51
N SER A 74 12.33 -2.83 -11.49
CA SER A 74 11.24 -3.79 -11.36
C SER A 74 9.90 -3.10 -11.19
N TYR A 75 9.87 -2.02 -10.40
CA TYR A 75 8.66 -1.26 -10.15
C TYR A 75 8.14 -0.52 -11.39
N ALA A 76 9.03 0.12 -12.15
CA ALA A 76 8.68 0.75 -13.42
C ALA A 76 8.11 -0.29 -14.40
N ALA A 77 8.80 -1.42 -14.57
CA ALA A 77 8.34 -2.48 -15.46
C ALA A 77 7.00 -3.10 -15.02
N LEU A 78 6.79 -3.26 -13.71
CA LEU A 78 5.49 -3.68 -13.15
C LEU A 78 4.40 -2.67 -13.51
N CYS A 79 4.63 -1.39 -13.28
CA CYS A 79 3.66 -0.33 -13.59
C CYS A 79 3.33 -0.26 -15.08
N ASP A 80 4.32 -0.43 -15.96
CA ASP A 80 4.11 -0.44 -17.41
C ASP A 80 3.18 -1.58 -17.83
N ARG A 81 3.39 -2.79 -17.27
CA ARG A 81 2.48 -3.94 -17.48
C ARG A 81 1.07 -3.69 -16.95
N LEU A 82 0.94 -2.87 -15.90
CA LEU A 82 -0.34 -2.49 -15.30
C LEU A 82 -0.99 -1.27 -16.01
N GLY A 83 -0.41 -0.79 -17.11
CA GLY A 83 -0.96 0.28 -17.93
C GLY A 83 -0.66 1.70 -17.44
N GLY A 84 0.39 1.88 -16.65
CA GLY A 84 0.95 3.19 -16.29
C GLY A 84 1.35 3.32 -14.82
N PHE A 85 2.27 4.25 -14.53
CA PHE A 85 2.87 4.47 -13.22
C PHE A 85 1.82 4.70 -12.11
N VAL A 86 1.97 4.00 -11.00
CA VAL A 86 1.20 4.22 -9.77
C VAL A 86 2.05 5.12 -8.87
N HIS A 87 1.69 6.40 -8.76
CA HIS A 87 2.49 7.33 -7.98
C HIS A 87 2.29 7.12 -6.48
N HIS A 88 3.39 7.04 -5.75
CA HIS A 88 3.42 7.06 -4.30
C HIS A 88 3.51 8.51 -3.82
N TYR A 89 2.71 8.85 -2.80
CA TYR A 89 2.66 10.19 -2.22
C TYR A 89 2.83 10.07 -0.71
N PRO A 90 4.06 10.18 -0.19
CA PRO A 90 4.30 10.13 1.25
C PRO A 90 3.51 11.22 1.97
N GLN A 91 2.64 10.82 2.91
CA GLN A 91 2.11 11.79 3.88
C GLN A 91 3.04 11.80 5.09
N PRO A 92 3.30 12.98 5.67
CA PRO A 92 4.00 13.06 6.94
C PRO A 92 3.27 12.19 7.97
N PRO A 93 3.98 11.66 8.97
CA PRO A 93 3.37 10.94 10.09
C PRO A 93 2.53 11.93 10.92
N GLU A 94 1.37 12.33 10.40
CA GLU A 94 0.33 12.83 11.25
C GLU A 94 -0.19 11.63 12.06
N PRO A 95 -0.47 11.80 13.37
CA PRO A 95 -1.00 10.73 14.21
C PRO A 95 -2.40 10.23 13.77
N ARG A 96 -2.91 10.75 12.65
CA ARG A 96 -4.18 10.34 12.05
C ARG A 96 -3.95 9.07 11.26
N ARG A 97 -4.27 7.95 11.93
CA ARG A 97 -4.49 6.64 11.33
C ARG A 97 -5.24 6.75 10.00
N GLN A 98 -4.91 5.86 9.07
CA GLN A 98 -5.76 5.64 7.91
C GLN A 98 -7.19 5.38 8.40
N PRO A 99 -8.20 6.13 7.92
CA PRO A 99 -9.57 5.86 8.31
C PRO A 99 -9.92 4.42 7.94
N GLN A 100 -10.56 3.68 8.86
CA GLN A 100 -10.97 2.29 8.59
C GLN A 100 -11.79 2.17 7.30
N THR A 101 -12.59 3.19 6.99
CA THR A 101 -13.36 3.29 5.73
C THR A 101 -12.50 3.27 4.46
N VAL A 102 -11.25 3.75 4.52
CA VAL A 102 -10.29 3.67 3.40
C VAL A 102 -9.74 2.26 3.27
N ILE A 103 -9.43 1.59 4.38
CA ILE A 103 -8.97 0.20 4.41
C ILE A 103 -10.06 -0.74 3.88
N ASP A 104 -11.30 -0.56 4.35
CA ASP A 104 -12.46 -1.36 3.92
C ASP A 104 -12.70 -1.20 2.41
N ARG A 105 -12.65 0.04 1.91
CA ARG A 105 -12.74 0.31 0.46
C ARG A 105 -11.61 -0.36 -0.31
N THR A 106 -10.39 -0.26 0.18
CA THR A 106 -9.20 -0.78 -0.51
C THR A 106 -9.29 -2.30 -0.63
N THR A 107 -9.57 -2.99 0.47
CA THR A 107 -9.71 -4.45 0.52
C THR A 107 -10.90 -4.96 -0.30
N ALA A 108 -12.03 -4.23 -0.31
CA ALA A 108 -13.15 -4.55 -1.19
C ALA A 108 -12.76 -4.47 -2.68
N LEU A 109 -12.11 -3.39 -3.11
CA LEU A 109 -11.65 -3.24 -4.49
C LEU A 109 -10.56 -4.24 -4.89
N MET A 110 -9.73 -4.70 -3.93
CA MET A 110 -8.81 -5.82 -4.17
C MET A 110 -9.54 -7.13 -4.41
N GLY A 111 -10.60 -7.42 -3.64
CA GLY A 111 -11.46 -8.57 -3.86
C GLY A 111 -12.15 -8.52 -5.22
N GLU A 112 -12.70 -7.36 -5.60
CA GLU A 112 -13.29 -7.14 -6.94
C GLU A 112 -12.28 -7.30 -8.08
N ALA A 113 -11.01 -6.95 -7.84
CA ALA A 113 -9.92 -7.19 -8.79
C ALA A 113 -9.48 -8.66 -8.88
N GLY A 114 -10.05 -9.55 -8.05
CA GLY A 114 -9.74 -10.98 -8.02
C GLY A 114 -8.56 -11.37 -7.12
N PHE A 115 -8.11 -10.48 -6.23
CA PHE A 115 -7.03 -10.77 -5.29
C PHE A 115 -7.55 -11.29 -3.95
N VAL A 116 -6.77 -12.18 -3.33
CA VAL A 116 -7.06 -12.72 -1.99
C VAL A 116 -6.49 -11.79 -0.92
N VAL A 117 -7.37 -11.17 -0.13
CA VAL A 117 -6.97 -10.26 0.95
C VAL A 117 -6.50 -11.05 2.16
N ASP A 118 -5.31 -10.73 2.66
CA ASP A 118 -4.77 -11.26 3.91
C ASP A 118 -5.19 -10.36 5.09
N GLY A 119 -6.33 -10.67 5.72
CA GLY A 119 -6.93 -9.80 6.74
C GLY A 119 -6.02 -9.48 7.94
N GLU A 120 -5.00 -10.28 8.23
CA GLU A 120 -4.02 -9.99 9.29
C GLU A 120 -3.15 -8.78 8.95
N LEU A 121 -2.74 -8.65 7.68
CA LEU A 121 -1.87 -7.56 7.21
C LEU A 121 -2.63 -6.25 6.96
N TRP A 122 -3.95 -6.30 6.90
CA TRP A 122 -4.82 -5.14 6.65
C TRP A 122 -5.47 -4.57 7.91
N ARG A 123 -5.13 -5.06 9.11
CA ARG A 123 -5.65 -4.47 10.36
C ARG A 123 -5.10 -3.06 10.58
N THR A 124 -5.89 -2.21 11.24
CA THR A 124 -5.43 -0.89 11.70
C THR A 124 -4.83 -0.99 13.12
N PRO A 125 -4.02 -0.01 13.58
CA PRO A 125 -3.13 -0.17 14.74
C PRO A 125 -3.80 -0.29 16.13
N ALA A 126 -5.10 -0.58 16.22
CA ALA A 126 -5.70 -1.00 17.50
C ALA A 126 -5.44 -2.50 17.73
N GLU A 127 -5.05 -3.21 16.66
CA GLU A 127 -4.91 -4.66 16.60
C GLU A 127 -3.68 -5.09 15.75
N GLU A 128 -2.69 -4.21 15.55
CA GLU A 128 -1.45 -4.55 14.83
C GLU A 128 -0.50 -5.34 15.73
N LEU A 129 -0.22 -6.59 15.36
CA LEU A 129 0.78 -7.44 16.01
C LEU A 129 2.18 -7.30 15.39
N VAL A 130 2.31 -6.54 14.29
CA VAL A 130 3.53 -6.43 13.48
C VAL A 130 3.99 -4.97 13.43
N VAL A 131 5.13 -4.69 14.06
CA VAL A 131 5.81 -3.40 13.97
C VAL A 131 6.64 -3.37 12.68
N VAL A 132 6.38 -2.41 11.80
CA VAL A 132 7.13 -2.20 10.54
C VAL A 132 7.87 -0.85 10.52
N ALA A 133 8.90 -0.74 9.69
CA ALA A 133 9.77 0.44 9.59
C ALA A 133 9.10 1.65 8.91
N ALA A 134 8.19 1.43 7.96
CA ALA A 134 7.43 2.49 7.30
C ALA A 134 6.52 3.27 8.28
N ASP A 135 6.60 4.61 8.24
CA ASP A 135 5.81 5.51 9.08
C ASP A 135 4.89 6.46 8.27
N CYS A 136 4.54 6.09 7.03
CA CYS A 136 3.78 6.96 6.11
C CYS A 136 2.31 6.57 5.96
N GLY A 137 1.44 7.56 5.69
CA GLY A 137 0.07 7.36 5.21
C GLY A 137 -0.07 7.81 3.75
N HIS A 138 -1.02 7.26 2.99
CA HIS A 138 -1.32 7.64 1.61
C HIS A 138 -2.79 7.98 1.39
N THR A 139 -3.04 8.99 0.57
CA THR A 139 -4.32 9.35 -0.05
C THR A 139 -3.92 10.26 -1.21
N PRO A 140 -4.49 10.13 -2.42
CA PRO A 140 -4.27 11.13 -3.45
C PRO A 140 -4.65 12.53 -2.92
N PRO A 141 -3.95 13.61 -3.27
CA PRO A 141 -4.42 14.95 -2.94
C PRO A 141 -5.84 15.10 -3.49
N SER A 142 -6.80 15.32 -2.60
CA SER A 142 -8.18 15.51 -3.00
C SER A 142 -8.26 16.71 -3.93
N SER A 143 -8.92 16.56 -5.08
CA SER A 143 -9.28 17.69 -5.95
C SER A 143 -10.39 18.58 -5.36
N VAL A 144 -10.67 18.43 -4.06
CA VAL A 144 -11.70 19.21 -3.36
C VAL A 144 -11.10 20.56 -2.96
N PRO A 145 -11.63 21.69 -3.46
CA PRO A 145 -11.17 23.00 -3.03
C PRO A 145 -11.33 23.14 -1.52
N ARG A 146 -10.25 23.46 -0.81
CA ARG A 146 -10.33 23.87 0.59
C ARG A 146 -11.33 25.01 0.69
N ARG A 147 -12.50 24.78 1.32
CA ARG A 147 -13.39 25.88 1.73
C ARG A 147 -12.59 26.77 2.67
N LYS A 148 -12.31 28.01 2.23
CA LYS A 148 -11.78 29.05 3.11
C LYS A 148 -12.79 29.23 4.24
N LYS A 149 -12.36 29.08 5.50
CA LYS A 149 -13.16 29.51 6.65
C LYS A 149 -13.44 31.00 6.45
N ALA A 150 -14.72 31.37 6.44
CA ALA A 150 -15.11 32.77 6.49
C ALA A 150 -14.53 33.36 7.79
N ALA A 151 -13.79 34.46 7.66
CA ALA A 151 -13.37 35.24 8.81
C ALA A 151 -14.63 35.78 9.50
N CYS A 152 -14.78 35.52 10.80
CA CYS A 152 -15.75 36.25 11.60
C CYS A 152 -15.33 37.72 11.62
N PRO A 153 -16.22 38.68 11.30
CA PRO A 153 -15.93 40.08 11.52
C PRO A 153 -16.02 40.34 13.03
N GLY A 154 -14.94 40.89 13.60
CA GLY A 154 -14.92 41.30 14.99
C GLY A 154 -15.91 42.44 15.27
N HIS A 155 -16.42 42.46 16.50
CA HIS A 155 -16.65 43.61 17.37
C HIS A 155 -16.71 43.08 18.81
#